data_AF-A0A7S7NQ38-F1
#
_entry.id   AF-A0A7S7NQ38-F1
#
_cell.length_a   1.000
_cell.length_b   1.000
_cell.length_c   1.000
_cell.angle_alpha   90.00
_cell.angle_beta   90.00
_cell.angle_gamma   90.00
#
_symmetry.space_group_name_H-M   'P 1'
#
loop_
_entity.id
_entity.type
_entity.pdbx_description
1 polymer ?
#
loop_
_entity_poly.entity_id
_entity_poly.type
_entity_poly.pdbx_seq_one_letter_code
_entity_poly.pdbx_strand_id
1 'polypeptide(L)'
;MMRSLLFLGLAAALQGQPPTAMEEHFRGRQVTLLVDMPGDDSGVDVYAREAPAGHSDEAGGRLAKYGIALRRGQVAAVTLVKLKGDHIEFQLDGGGFTNRQLLGLPGYDSVHWGTTEEERRLRSSMMGTRDKERRRRLESEYDRVRRRRVRPLREQLEREERARHGSRFNIRFASEKAAAAVSAEELTALLRPYLELR
;
A
#
# COMPACT_ATOMS: atom_id res chain seq x y z
N MET A 1 50.70 -20.20 -20.83
CA MET A 1 49.74 -20.66 -19.80
C MET A 1 48.71 -19.58 -19.57
N MET A 2 47.47 -19.74 -20.03
CA MET A 2 46.36 -18.91 -19.58
C MET A 2 45.12 -19.81 -19.53
N ARG A 3 44.73 -20.17 -18.30
CA ARG A 3 43.58 -21.01 -17.99
C ARG A 3 42.33 -20.15 -18.09
N SER A 4 41.52 -20.38 -19.12
CA SER A 4 40.15 -19.86 -19.20
C SER A 4 39.30 -20.56 -18.14
N LEU A 5 38.93 -19.83 -17.08
CA LEU A 5 37.92 -20.25 -16.11
C LEU A 5 36.54 -19.93 -16.67
N LEU A 6 35.82 -20.95 -17.12
CA LEU A 6 34.39 -20.88 -17.41
C LEU A 6 33.63 -20.77 -16.08
N PHE A 7 33.02 -19.61 -15.83
CA PHE A 7 32.00 -19.46 -14.80
C PHE A 7 30.67 -19.99 -15.35
N LEU A 8 30.24 -21.16 -14.88
CA LEU A 8 28.91 -21.70 -15.13
C LEU A 8 27.93 -20.99 -14.18
N GLY A 9 27.21 -20.00 -14.69
CA GLY A 9 26.17 -19.29 -13.93
C GLY A 9 24.96 -20.20 -13.71
N LEU A 10 24.71 -20.56 -12.45
CA LEU A 10 23.51 -21.28 -12.03
C LEU A 10 22.33 -20.30 -12.08
N ALA A 11 21.56 -20.32 -13.16
CA ALA A 11 20.29 -19.60 -13.25
C ALA A 11 19.29 -20.27 -12.30
N ALA A 12 19.11 -19.72 -11.10
CA ALA A 12 18.00 -20.06 -10.23
C ALA A 12 16.71 -19.65 -10.94
N ALA A 13 16.01 -20.62 -11.53
CA ALA A 13 14.64 -20.42 -11.97
C ALA A 13 13.79 -20.15 -10.73
N LEU A 14 13.43 -18.88 -10.52
CA LEU A 14 12.31 -18.49 -9.67
C LEU A 14 11.04 -19.09 -10.29
N GLN A 15 10.78 -20.37 -10.02
CA GLN A 15 9.50 -20.99 -10.34
C GLN A 15 8.48 -20.46 -9.33
N GLY A 16 7.85 -19.34 -9.67
CA GLY A 16 6.61 -18.93 -9.02
C GLY A 16 5.58 -20.04 -9.20
N GLN A 17 4.74 -20.28 -8.19
CA GLN A 17 3.60 -21.17 -8.34
C GLN A 17 2.74 -20.67 -9.50
N PRO A 18 2.24 -21.56 -10.38
CA PRO A 18 1.35 -21.14 -11.45
C PRO A 18 0.10 -20.46 -10.86
N PRO A 19 -0.49 -19.48 -11.55
CA PRO A 19 -1.72 -18.84 -11.11
C PRO A 19 -2.80 -19.89 -10.85
N THR A 20 -3.63 -19.65 -9.82
CA THR A 20 -4.80 -20.51 -9.59
C THR A 20 -5.85 -20.29 -10.68
N ALA A 21 -6.75 -21.25 -10.93
CA ALA A 21 -7.85 -21.06 -11.88
C ALA A 21 -8.70 -19.80 -11.59
N MET A 22 -8.86 -19.46 -10.31
CA MET A 22 -9.55 -18.24 -9.87
C MET A 22 -8.77 -16.98 -10.26
N GLU A 23 -7.45 -17.00 -10.06
CA GLU A 23 -6.56 -15.92 -10.42
C GLU A 23 -6.51 -15.72 -11.94
N GLU A 24 -6.43 -16.81 -12.72
CA GLU A 24 -6.51 -16.76 -14.19
C GLU A 24 -7.84 -16.19 -14.67
N HIS A 25 -8.95 -16.52 -13.99
CA HIS A 25 -10.26 -16.05 -14.36
C HIS A 25 -10.37 -14.51 -14.28
N PHE A 26 -9.84 -13.91 -13.21
CA PHE A 26 -10.06 -12.49 -12.92
C PHE A 26 -8.90 -11.57 -13.32
N ARG A 27 -7.65 -12.03 -13.26
CA ARG A 27 -6.47 -11.18 -13.46
C ARG A 27 -6.54 -10.46 -14.81
N GLY A 28 -6.31 -9.15 -14.79
CA GLY A 28 -6.34 -8.28 -15.97
C GLY A 28 -7.74 -7.84 -16.40
N ARG A 29 -8.83 -8.41 -15.83
CA ARG A 29 -10.18 -7.90 -16.09
C ARG A 29 -10.36 -6.51 -15.49
N GLN A 30 -11.27 -5.76 -16.06
CA GLN A 30 -11.65 -4.45 -15.57
C GLN A 30 -12.93 -4.54 -14.73
N VAL A 31 -12.98 -3.71 -13.69
CA VAL A 31 -14.17 -3.55 -12.85
C VAL A 31 -14.52 -2.08 -12.73
N THR A 32 -15.82 -1.77 -12.64
CA THR A 32 -16.29 -0.44 -12.24
C THR A 32 -16.65 -0.47 -10.77
N LEU A 33 -16.08 0.44 -9.99
CA LEU A 33 -16.29 0.48 -8.54
C LEU A 33 -17.63 1.13 -8.23
N LEU A 34 -18.42 0.53 -7.35
CA LEU A 34 -19.68 1.09 -6.83
C LEU A 34 -19.50 1.77 -5.47
N VAL A 35 -18.29 1.69 -4.91
CA VAL A 35 -17.91 2.22 -3.60
C VAL A 35 -16.57 2.95 -3.67
N ASP A 36 -16.33 3.87 -2.73
CA ASP A 36 -14.98 4.43 -2.55
C ASP A 36 -14.12 3.43 -1.77
N MET A 37 -12.84 3.31 -2.14
CA MET A 37 -11.93 2.35 -1.53
C MET A 37 -10.72 3.04 -0.86
N PRO A 38 -10.29 2.57 0.33
CA PRO A 38 -9.19 3.17 1.07
C PRO A 38 -7.85 2.92 0.38
N GLY A 39 -6.94 3.89 0.47
CA GLY A 39 -5.60 3.83 -0.10
C GLY A 39 -4.57 3.10 0.74
N ASP A 40 -4.96 2.02 1.40
CA ASP A 40 -4.06 1.17 2.15
C ASP A 40 -4.40 -0.30 1.92
N ASP A 41 -3.56 -1.18 2.44
CA ASP A 41 -3.79 -2.60 2.33
C ASP A 41 -4.89 -3.10 3.30
N SER A 42 -5.52 -2.28 4.14
CA SER A 42 -6.69 -2.76 4.88
C SER A 42 -7.91 -3.00 3.98
N GLY A 43 -8.06 -2.23 2.89
CA GLY A 43 -9.12 -2.45 1.90
C GLY A 43 -10.54 -2.40 2.47
N VAL A 44 -11.48 -3.08 1.81
CA VAL A 44 -12.88 -3.24 2.23
C VAL A 44 -13.14 -4.71 2.56
N ASP A 45 -13.63 -5.00 3.77
CA ASP A 45 -14.03 -6.36 4.13
C ASP A 45 -15.45 -6.68 3.60
N VAL A 46 -15.60 -7.88 3.05
CA VAL A 46 -16.87 -8.41 2.55
C VAL A 46 -17.11 -9.74 3.24
N TYR A 47 -18.22 -9.88 3.97
CA TYR A 47 -18.53 -11.09 4.73
C TYR A 47 -19.49 -11.99 3.95
N ALA A 48 -19.06 -13.18 3.57
CA ALA A 48 -19.79 -14.04 2.62
C ALA A 48 -21.18 -14.52 3.11
N ARG A 49 -21.46 -14.47 4.42
CA ARG A 49 -22.72 -14.93 5.03
C ARG A 49 -23.60 -13.80 5.55
N GLU A 50 -23.16 -12.56 5.42
CA GLU A 50 -23.90 -11.40 5.89
C GLU A 50 -24.53 -10.70 4.69
N ALA A 51 -25.71 -10.10 4.90
CA ALA A 51 -26.25 -9.20 3.90
C ALA A 51 -25.21 -8.11 3.62
N PRO A 52 -25.07 -7.62 2.37
CA PRO A 52 -24.14 -6.55 2.07
C PRO A 52 -24.43 -5.38 3.01
N ALA A 53 -23.57 -5.18 4.00
CA ALA A 53 -23.62 -3.98 4.80
C ALA A 53 -23.26 -2.87 3.83
N GLY A 54 -24.18 -1.93 3.58
CA GLY A 54 -23.78 -0.64 3.01
C GLY A 54 -22.58 -0.11 3.80
N HIS A 55 -21.66 0.60 3.14
CA HIS A 55 -20.38 1.11 3.68
C HIS A 55 -20.29 1.01 5.21
N SER A 56 -19.67 -0.06 5.71
CA SER A 56 -19.55 -0.28 7.15
C SER A 56 -18.79 0.89 7.80
N ASP A 57 -19.07 1.17 9.07
CA ASP A 57 -18.36 2.20 9.85
C ASP A 57 -16.84 2.01 9.78
N GLU A 58 -16.38 0.76 9.68
CA GLU A 58 -14.98 0.40 9.53
C GLU A 58 -14.38 0.88 8.19
N ALA A 59 -15.09 0.67 7.08
CA ALA A 59 -14.67 1.20 5.78
C ALA A 59 -14.63 2.74 5.78
N GLY A 60 -15.62 3.39 6.41
CA GLY A 60 -15.63 4.84 6.61
C GLY A 60 -14.43 5.34 7.43
N GLY A 61 -14.08 4.66 8.52
CA GLY A 61 -12.91 4.97 9.34
C GLY A 61 -11.59 4.83 8.58
N ARG A 62 -11.46 3.81 7.74
CA ARG A 62 -10.29 3.59 6.87
C ARG A 62 -10.16 4.68 5.81
N LEU A 63 -11.26 5.07 5.17
CA LEU A 63 -11.31 6.17 4.21
C LEU A 63 -10.90 7.50 4.86
N ALA A 64 -11.38 7.78 6.07
CA ALA A 64 -11.01 8.98 6.81
C ALA A 64 -9.51 9.00 7.19
N LYS A 65 -8.95 7.84 7.54
CA LYS A 65 -7.56 7.72 7.98
C LYS A 65 -6.55 7.72 6.81
N TYR A 66 -6.86 7.01 5.74
CA TYR A 66 -5.90 6.74 4.66
C TYR A 66 -6.23 7.44 3.34
N GLY A 67 -7.40 8.07 3.24
CA GLY A 67 -7.88 8.68 2.02
C GLY A 67 -8.40 7.64 1.01
N ILE A 68 -8.94 8.16 -0.09
CA ILE A 68 -9.49 7.36 -1.19
C ILE A 68 -8.41 7.10 -2.23
N ALA A 69 -8.14 5.84 -2.55
CA ALA A 69 -7.29 5.47 -3.68
C ALA A 69 -8.09 5.17 -4.95
N LEU A 70 -9.20 4.43 -4.82
CA LEU A 70 -10.11 4.17 -5.94
C LEU A 70 -11.47 4.77 -5.63
N ARG A 71 -11.99 5.60 -6.54
CA ARG A 71 -13.27 6.29 -6.36
C ARG A 71 -14.43 5.45 -6.90
N ARG A 72 -15.61 5.64 -6.33
CA ARG A 72 -16.87 5.19 -6.94
C ARG A 72 -16.96 5.69 -8.39
N GLY A 73 -17.34 4.80 -9.29
CA GLY A 73 -17.42 5.02 -10.74
C GLY A 73 -16.09 4.87 -11.48
N GLN A 74 -14.96 4.77 -10.76
CA GLN A 74 -13.67 4.53 -11.38
C GLN A 74 -13.61 3.11 -11.97
N VAL A 75 -12.86 2.97 -13.05
CA VAL A 75 -12.47 1.66 -13.59
C VAL A 75 -11.12 1.27 -13.00
N ALA A 76 -11.02 0.08 -12.44
CA ALA A 76 -9.78 -0.51 -11.94
C ALA A 76 -9.52 -1.87 -12.59
N ALA A 77 -8.25 -2.25 -12.71
CA ALA A 77 -7.85 -3.57 -13.17
C ALA A 77 -7.69 -4.52 -11.97
N VAL A 78 -8.14 -5.77 -12.13
CA VAL A 78 -7.86 -6.81 -11.14
C VAL A 78 -6.41 -7.25 -11.28
N THR A 79 -5.59 -6.93 -10.28
CA THR A 79 -4.15 -7.23 -10.32
C THR A 79 -3.83 -8.59 -9.72
N LEU A 80 -4.56 -9.02 -8.70
CA LEU A 80 -4.34 -10.30 -8.02
C LEU A 80 -5.62 -10.78 -7.36
N VAL A 81 -5.88 -12.09 -7.44
CA VAL A 81 -6.87 -12.77 -6.59
C VAL A 81 -6.17 -13.90 -5.87
N LYS A 82 -6.21 -13.89 -4.53
CA LYS A 82 -5.41 -14.82 -3.72
C LYS A 82 -6.15 -15.29 -2.48
N LEU A 83 -6.15 -16.60 -2.25
CA LEU A 83 -6.56 -17.20 -0.98
C LEU A 83 -5.50 -16.96 0.11
N LYS A 84 -5.95 -16.55 1.30
CA LYS A 84 -5.12 -16.28 2.46
C LYS A 84 -5.84 -16.73 3.73
N GLY A 85 -5.64 -17.98 4.11
CA GLY A 85 -6.33 -18.57 5.26
C GLY A 85 -7.84 -18.54 5.05
N ASP A 86 -8.55 -17.81 5.91
CA ASP A 86 -10.02 -17.71 5.91
C ASP A 86 -10.61 -16.65 4.98
N HIS A 87 -9.79 -15.97 4.16
CA HIS A 87 -10.27 -14.95 3.25
C HIS A 87 -9.60 -14.99 1.88
N ILE A 88 -10.28 -14.39 0.91
CA ILE A 88 -9.74 -14.13 -0.43
C ILE A 88 -9.43 -12.64 -0.54
N GLU A 89 -8.20 -12.31 -0.90
CA GLU A 89 -7.82 -10.95 -1.29
C GLU A 89 -8.11 -10.75 -2.78
N PHE A 90 -8.94 -9.76 -3.11
CA PHE A 90 -9.23 -9.34 -4.48
C PHE A 90 -8.64 -7.96 -4.70
N GLN A 91 -7.43 -7.92 -5.27
CA GLN A 91 -6.62 -6.71 -5.40
C GLN A 91 -6.91 -5.98 -6.69
N LEU A 92 -7.06 -4.66 -6.56
CA LEU A 92 -7.33 -3.72 -7.62
C LEU A 92 -6.19 -2.72 -7.71
N ASP A 93 -5.66 -2.51 -8.92
CA ASP A 93 -4.58 -1.55 -9.22
C ASP A 93 -3.38 -1.60 -8.25
N GLY A 94 -3.06 -2.78 -7.69
CA GLY A 94 -1.89 -2.97 -6.82
C GLY A 94 -2.20 -3.39 -5.37
N GLY A 95 -3.47 -3.46 -4.98
CA GLY A 95 -3.87 -4.10 -3.71
C GLY A 95 -3.75 -3.22 -2.45
N GLY A 96 -3.35 -1.96 -2.60
CA GLY A 96 -3.23 -1.00 -1.51
C GLY A 96 -1.79 -0.74 -1.07
N PHE A 97 -1.60 0.40 -0.42
CA PHE A 97 -0.32 0.83 0.13
C PHE A 97 0.00 0.10 1.45
N THR A 98 1.12 -0.60 1.51
CA THR A 98 1.54 -1.40 2.68
C THR A 98 2.62 -0.70 3.50
N ASN A 99 2.92 -1.27 4.67
CA ASN A 99 4.06 -0.85 5.50
C ASN A 99 5.41 -0.93 4.75
N ARG A 100 5.55 -1.81 3.75
CA ARG A 100 6.78 -1.86 2.95
C ARG A 100 6.96 -0.59 2.12
N GLN A 101 5.90 -0.08 1.49
CA GLN A 101 5.98 1.20 0.79
C GLN A 101 6.15 2.37 1.77
N LEU A 102 5.51 2.31 2.94
CA LEU A 102 5.68 3.33 3.99
C LEU A 102 7.15 3.48 4.41
N LEU A 103 7.84 2.36 4.62
CA LEU A 103 9.27 2.32 4.93
C LEU A 103 10.15 2.81 3.78
N GLY A 104 9.66 2.72 2.54
CA GLY A 104 10.32 3.25 1.35
C GLY A 104 10.21 4.77 1.19
N LEU A 105 9.30 5.43 1.92
CA LEU A 105 9.17 6.89 1.84
C LEU A 105 10.37 7.59 2.46
N PRO A 106 10.82 8.73 1.89
CA PRO A 106 11.90 9.53 2.47
C PRO A 106 11.61 9.93 3.92
N GLY A 107 12.57 9.62 4.82
CA GLY A 107 12.52 10.08 6.20
C GLY A 107 12.69 11.60 6.33
N TYR A 108 12.41 12.16 7.50
CA TYR A 108 12.46 13.62 7.76
C TYR A 108 13.83 14.24 7.47
N ASP A 109 14.91 13.51 7.71
CA ASP A 109 16.29 13.98 7.49
C ASP A 109 16.83 13.66 6.09
N SER A 110 15.99 13.12 5.20
CA SER A 110 16.39 12.78 3.83
C SER A 110 16.77 14.02 3.01
N VAL A 111 17.77 13.87 2.14
CA VAL A 111 18.18 14.88 1.15
C VAL A 111 17.07 15.22 0.15
N HIS A 112 16.10 14.33 -0.03
CA HIS A 112 14.92 14.52 -0.88
C HIS A 112 14.19 15.84 -0.57
N TRP A 113 14.12 16.25 0.70
CA TRP A 113 13.41 17.45 1.13
C TRP A 113 14.20 18.75 0.96
N GLY A 114 15.44 18.68 0.48
CA GLY A 114 16.35 19.82 0.43
C GLY A 114 16.71 20.38 1.82
N THR A 115 17.39 21.51 1.83
CA THR A 115 17.81 22.24 3.04
C THR A 115 17.58 23.73 2.86
N THR A 116 16.93 24.38 3.83
CA THR A 116 16.71 25.83 3.80
C THR A 116 17.93 26.60 4.29
N GLU A 117 17.95 27.91 4.05
CA GLU A 117 19.01 28.78 4.57
C GLU A 117 19.05 28.80 6.10
N GLU A 118 17.89 28.79 6.77
CA GLU A 118 17.79 28.69 8.23
C GLU A 118 18.35 27.36 8.75
N GLU A 119 17.95 26.23 8.14
CA GLU A 119 18.47 24.90 8.48
C GLU A 119 20.00 24.82 8.29
N ARG A 120 20.52 25.47 7.24
CA ARG A 120 21.96 25.56 6.96
C ARG A 120 22.68 26.36 8.04
N ARG A 121 22.15 27.52 8.44
CA ARG A 121 22.73 28.34 9.52
C ARG A 121 22.75 27.61 10.86
N LEU A 122 21.69 26.87 11.20
CA LEU A 122 21.65 26.05 12.41
C LEU A 122 22.72 24.95 12.37
N ARG A 123 22.89 24.26 11.23
CA ARG A 123 23.97 23.28 11.03
C ARG A 123 25.36 23.89 11.18
N SER A 124 25.64 25.03 10.55
CA SER A 124 26.91 25.75 10.71
C SER A 124 27.16 26.15 12.17
N SER A 125 26.12 26.62 12.87
CA SER A 125 26.20 26.99 14.29
C SER A 125 26.50 25.79 15.20
N MET A 126 25.93 24.62 14.90
CA MET A 126 26.23 23.37 15.61
C MET A 126 27.69 22.95 15.42
N MET A 127 28.21 23.02 14.20
CA MET A 127 29.60 22.64 13.89
C MET A 127 30.62 23.52 14.63
N GLY A 128 30.32 24.81 14.81
CA GLY A 128 31.19 25.74 15.54
C GLY A 128 31.06 25.69 17.07
N THR A 129 30.09 24.96 17.63
CA THR A 129 29.79 24.98 19.06
C THR A 129 30.48 23.84 19.81
N ARG A 130 31.39 24.16 20.73
CA ARG A 130 32.05 23.18 21.63
C ARG A 130 31.20 22.79 22.84
N ASP A 131 30.36 23.69 23.30
CA ASP A 131 29.49 23.47 24.47
C ASP A 131 28.37 22.46 24.15
N LYS A 132 28.30 21.38 24.94
CA LYS A 132 27.37 20.27 24.68
C LYS A 132 25.91 20.67 24.84
N GLU A 133 25.59 21.51 25.82
CA GLU A 133 24.21 21.92 26.09
C GLU A 133 23.70 22.84 25.00
N ARG A 134 24.50 23.83 24.60
CA ARG A 134 24.21 24.73 23.50
C ARG A 134 24.05 23.97 22.19
N ARG A 135 24.91 22.97 21.91
CA ARG A 135 24.78 22.12 20.72
C ARG A 135 23.46 21.34 20.72
N ARG A 136 23.05 20.76 21.85
CA ARG A 136 21.76 20.05 21.97
C ARG A 136 20.56 20.98 21.74
N ARG A 137 20.63 22.23 22.21
CA ARG A 137 19.58 23.23 21.95
C ARG A 137 19.47 23.54 20.45
N LEU A 138 20.60 23.76 19.78
CA LEU A 138 20.65 24.01 18.34
C LEU A 138 20.14 22.79 17.52
N GLU A 139 20.46 21.58 17.95
CA GLU A 139 19.95 20.34 17.34
C GLU A 139 18.43 20.23 17.50
N SER A 140 17.91 20.49 18.70
CA SER A 140 16.47 20.49 18.96
C SER A 140 15.73 21.55 18.12
N GLU A 141 16.35 22.71 17.93
CA GLU A 141 15.82 23.77 17.08
C GLU A 141 15.84 23.38 15.60
N TYR A 142 16.96 22.82 15.11
CA TYR A 142 17.07 22.27 13.76
C TYR A 142 15.97 21.25 13.49
N ASP A 143 15.82 20.29 14.39
CA ASP A 143 14.83 19.24 14.31
C ASP A 143 13.40 19.79 14.29
N ARG A 144 13.10 20.81 15.10
CA ARG A 144 11.80 21.46 15.14
C ARG A 144 11.50 22.18 13.82
N VAL A 145 12.43 22.98 13.32
CA VAL A 145 12.29 23.71 12.04
C VAL A 145 12.09 22.73 10.90
N ARG A 146 12.94 21.71 10.83
CA ARG A 146 12.90 20.69 9.78
C ARG A 146 11.61 19.87 9.85
N ARG A 147 11.22 19.36 11.03
CA ARG A 147 9.96 18.62 11.19
C ARG A 147 8.75 19.46 10.79
N ARG A 148 8.69 20.73 11.22
CA ARG A 148 7.57 21.63 10.87
C ARG A 148 7.43 21.80 9.35
N ARG A 149 8.55 21.92 8.63
CA ARG A 149 8.56 22.09 7.17
C ARG A 149 8.28 20.79 6.43
N VAL A 150 8.96 19.71 6.81
CA VAL A 150 8.96 18.45 6.07
C VAL A 150 7.70 17.62 6.33
N ARG A 151 7.12 17.70 7.53
CA ARG A 151 5.91 16.94 7.90
C ARG A 151 4.77 17.06 6.87
N PRO A 152 4.28 18.26 6.51
CA PRO A 152 3.18 18.38 5.55
C PRO A 152 3.56 17.86 4.15
N LEU A 153 4.83 18.03 3.73
CA LEU A 153 5.31 17.53 2.44
C LEU A 153 5.36 16.00 2.41
N ARG A 154 5.84 15.38 3.50
CA ARG A 154 5.88 13.93 3.65
C ARG A 154 4.47 13.34 3.74
N GLU A 155 3.57 13.97 4.50
CA GLU A 155 2.17 13.56 4.58
C GLU A 155 1.46 13.67 3.22
N GLN A 156 1.77 14.71 2.44
CA GLN A 156 1.26 14.84 1.07
C GLN A 156 1.80 13.72 0.17
N LEU A 157 3.13 13.48 0.18
CA LEU A 157 3.73 12.40 -0.59
C LEU A 157 3.13 11.05 -0.23
N GLU A 158 2.95 10.77 1.07
CA GLU A 158 2.30 9.54 1.52
C GLU A 158 0.88 9.42 0.97
N ARG A 159 0.07 10.48 0.98
CA ARG A 159 -1.28 10.47 0.39
C ARG A 159 -1.25 10.22 -1.12
N GLU A 160 -0.33 10.85 -1.84
CA GLU A 160 -0.17 10.65 -3.28
C GLU A 160 0.24 9.20 -3.60
N GLU A 161 1.18 8.64 -2.85
CA GLU A 161 1.60 7.26 -3.02
C GLU A 161 0.49 6.28 -2.67
N ARG A 162 -0.27 6.52 -1.59
CA ARG A 162 -1.46 5.75 -1.25
C ARG A 162 -2.48 5.71 -2.39
N ALA A 163 -2.74 6.85 -3.02
CA ALA A 163 -3.67 6.93 -4.14
C ALA A 163 -3.20 6.18 -5.40
N ARG A 164 -1.89 5.90 -5.54
CA ARG A 164 -1.31 5.21 -6.71
C ARG A 164 -1.26 3.69 -6.59
N HIS A 165 -1.38 3.14 -5.38
CA HIS A 165 -1.19 1.71 -5.12
C HIS A 165 -2.50 0.90 -5.12
N GLY A 166 -3.60 1.51 -5.55
CA GLY A 166 -4.90 0.86 -5.64
C GLY A 166 -5.49 0.50 -4.27
N SER A 167 -6.28 -0.57 -4.23
CA SER A 167 -6.93 -1.06 -3.02
C SER A 167 -7.29 -2.55 -3.16
N ARG A 168 -7.98 -3.12 -2.18
CA ARG A 168 -8.44 -4.51 -2.25
C ARG A 168 -9.75 -4.75 -1.51
N PHE A 169 -10.45 -5.80 -1.91
CA PHE A 169 -11.48 -6.42 -1.08
C PHE A 169 -10.89 -7.61 -0.32
N ASN A 170 -11.28 -7.77 0.93
CA ASN A 170 -11.01 -8.97 1.73
C ASN A 170 -12.32 -9.71 1.92
N ILE A 171 -12.54 -10.77 1.14
CA ILE A 171 -13.75 -11.57 1.21
C ILE A 171 -13.56 -12.62 2.30
N ARG A 172 -14.22 -12.42 3.44
CA ARG A 172 -14.11 -13.20 4.68
C ARG A 172 -15.08 -14.37 4.69
N PHE A 173 -14.57 -15.54 5.06
CA PHE A 173 -15.35 -16.76 5.22
C PHE A 173 -15.26 -17.31 6.65
N ALA A 174 -16.18 -18.20 7.00
CA ALA A 174 -16.19 -18.82 8.33
C ALA A 174 -15.01 -19.77 8.59
N SER A 175 -14.32 -20.23 7.54
CA SER A 175 -13.12 -21.06 7.64
C SER A 175 -12.32 -21.04 6.35
N GLU A 176 -11.06 -21.42 6.42
CA GLU A 176 -10.19 -21.63 5.25
C GLU A 176 -10.78 -22.65 4.27
N LYS A 177 -11.38 -23.75 4.78
CA LYS A 177 -12.06 -24.74 3.93
C LYS A 177 -13.22 -24.12 3.14
N ALA A 178 -13.98 -23.23 3.77
CA ALA A 178 -15.06 -22.52 3.09
C ALA A 178 -14.50 -21.56 2.04
N ALA A 179 -13.45 -20.81 2.36
CA ALA A 179 -12.79 -19.90 1.42
C ALA A 179 -12.22 -20.64 0.20
N ALA A 180 -11.59 -21.81 0.41
CA ALA A 180 -10.99 -22.62 -0.66
C ALA A 180 -12.02 -23.29 -1.58
N ALA A 181 -13.27 -23.47 -1.12
CA ALA A 181 -14.34 -24.09 -1.89
C ALA A 181 -15.06 -23.11 -2.83
N VAL A 182 -14.78 -21.81 -2.72
CA VAL A 182 -15.49 -20.75 -3.43
C VAL A 182 -15.18 -20.78 -4.92
N SER A 183 -16.21 -20.72 -5.76
CA SER A 183 -16.05 -20.60 -7.20
C SER A 183 -15.87 -19.14 -7.65
N ALA A 184 -15.44 -18.95 -8.91
CA ALA A 184 -15.37 -17.61 -9.51
C ALA A 184 -16.76 -16.94 -9.63
N GLU A 185 -17.80 -17.72 -9.92
CA GLU A 185 -19.18 -17.26 -10.01
C GLU A 185 -19.69 -16.80 -8.64
N GLU A 186 -19.41 -17.57 -7.58
CA GLU A 186 -19.75 -17.22 -6.21
C GLU A 186 -19.02 -15.96 -5.75
N LEU A 187 -17.71 -15.85 -6.01
CA LEU A 187 -16.94 -14.65 -5.70
C LEU A 187 -17.49 -13.42 -6.43
N THR A 188 -17.87 -13.57 -7.69
CA THR A 188 -18.52 -12.51 -8.49
C THR A 188 -19.85 -12.10 -7.86
N ALA A 189 -20.66 -13.05 -7.41
CA ALA A 189 -21.93 -12.76 -6.74
C ALA A 189 -21.74 -11.98 -5.43
N LEU A 190 -20.73 -12.33 -4.64
CA LEU A 190 -20.38 -11.63 -3.40
C LEU A 190 -19.90 -10.19 -3.63
N LEU A 191 -19.19 -9.94 -4.73
CA LEU A 191 -18.63 -8.63 -5.07
C LEU A 191 -19.60 -7.71 -5.81
N ARG A 192 -20.67 -8.24 -6.41
CA ARG A 192 -21.67 -7.48 -7.19
C ARG A 192 -22.22 -6.23 -6.51
N PRO A 193 -22.45 -6.19 -5.18
CA PRO A 193 -22.90 -4.96 -4.51
C PRO A 193 -21.86 -3.84 -4.50
N TYR A 194 -20.59 -4.15 -4.74
CA TYR A 194 -19.45 -3.23 -4.58
C TYR A 194 -18.76 -2.91 -5.90
N LEU A 195 -18.91 -3.76 -6.92
CA LEU A 195 -18.32 -3.56 -8.24
C LEU A 195 -19.12 -4.25 -9.34
N GLU A 196 -18.89 -3.81 -10.57
CA GLU A 196 -19.38 -4.42 -11.80
C GLU A 196 -18.20 -4.89 -12.64
N LEU A 197 -18.14 -6.19 -12.97
CA LEU A 197 -17.17 -6.72 -13.93
C LEU A 197 -17.52 -6.22 -15.33
N ARG A 198 -16.50 -5.84 -16.10
CA ARG A 198 -16.59 -5.49 -17.52
C ARG A 198 -16.14 -6.62 -18.43
#